data_AF-A0A835LXX8-F1
#
_entry.id   AF-A0A835LXX8-F1
#
_cell.length_a   1.000
_cell.length_b   1.000
_cell.length_c   1.000
_cell.angle_alpha   90.00
_cell.angle_beta   90.00
_cell.angle_gamma   90.00
#
_symmetry.space_group_name_H-M   'P 1'
#
loop_
_entity.id
_entity.type
_entity.pdbx_description
1 polymer ?
#
loop_
_entity_poly.entity_id
_entity_poly.type
_entity_poly.pdbx_seq_one_letter_code
_entity_poly.pdbx_strand_id
1 'polypeptide(L)'
;MNLFAIAVGIKQKKNVNKMFPSSDFVIMFFHYDGVVDEWNDLEWNHQAIHVSAINQTKWWFAKHFLHPDMVAEYNYVFLWDEDILF
;
A
#
# COMPACT_ATOMS: atom_id res chain seq x y z
N MET A 1 11.47 -12.59 -1.80
CA MET A 1 10.82 -11.26 -1.85
C MET A 1 9.52 -11.34 -1.07
N ASN A 2 9.18 -10.32 -0.29
CA ASN A 2 7.93 -10.27 0.49
C ASN A 2 6.99 -9.19 -0.07
N LEU A 3 5.68 -9.29 0.18
CA LEU A 3 4.70 -8.26 -0.20
C LEU A 3 4.22 -7.51 1.03
N PHE A 4 4.28 -6.18 0.99
CA PHE A 4 3.64 -5.30 1.96
C PHE A 4 2.55 -4.49 1.26
N ALA A 5 1.29 -4.87 1.50
CA ALA A 5 0.11 -4.20 0.97
C ALA A 5 -0.56 -3.40 2.09
N ILE A 6 -0.80 -2.11 1.86
CA ILE A 6 -1.36 -1.21 2.86
C ILE A 6 -2.44 -0.33 2.24
N ALA A 7 -3.60 -0.24 2.90
CA ALA A 7 -4.57 0.81 2.61
C ALA A 7 -4.00 2.15 3.04
N VAL A 8 -4.11 3.17 2.20
CA VAL A 8 -3.55 4.50 2.48
C VAL A 8 -4.52 5.60 2.07
N GLY A 9 -4.47 6.68 2.84
CA GLY A 9 -5.10 7.94 2.49
C GLY A 9 -4.16 9.11 2.83
N ILE A 10 -4.36 10.24 2.16
CA ILE A 10 -3.47 11.41 2.22
C ILE A 10 -3.28 11.92 3.65
N LYS A 11 -4.31 11.78 4.50
CA LYS A 11 -4.26 12.17 5.92
C LYS A 11 -3.21 11.39 6.71
N GLN A 12 -2.89 10.15 6.31
CA GLN A 12 -1.91 9.30 6.97
C GLN A 12 -0.55 9.29 6.27
N LYS A 13 -0.37 10.04 5.18
CA LYS A 13 0.87 10.08 4.39
C LYS A 13 2.12 10.28 5.23
N LYS A 14 2.08 11.16 6.25
CA LYS A 14 3.21 11.39 7.16
C LYS A 14 3.58 10.16 7.98
N ASN A 15 2.59 9.41 8.46
CA ASN A 15 2.80 8.21 9.27
C ASN A 15 3.33 7.07 8.40
N VAL A 16 2.75 6.89 7.21
CA VAL A 16 3.24 5.92 6.22
C VAL A 16 4.69 6.23 5.82
N ASN A 17 5.04 7.51 5.64
CA ASN A 17 6.41 7.91 5.33
C ASN A 17 7.43 7.59 6.43
N LYS A 18 7.05 7.69 7.71
CA LYS A 18 7.94 7.28 8.82
C LYS A 18 8.17 5.77 8.87
N MET A 19 7.17 4.98 8.43
CA MET A 19 7.21 3.52 8.55
C MET A 19 7.74 2.82 7.29
N PHE A 20 7.87 3.53 6.16
CA PHE A 20 8.18 2.93 4.87
C PHE A 20 9.33 1.91 5.01
N PRO A 21 9.06 0.61 4.77
CA PRO A 21 9.97 -0.44 5.17
C PRO A 21 11.26 -0.37 4.34
N SER A 22 12.39 -0.69 4.99
CA SER A 22 13.66 -0.89 4.29
C SER A 22 13.59 -2.14 3.41
N SER A 23 14.50 -2.21 2.43
CA SER A 23 14.63 -3.23 1.36
C SER A 23 14.14 -4.65 1.66
N ASP A 24 13.65 -5.35 0.62
CA ASP A 24 13.12 -6.74 0.54
C ASP A 24 11.59 -6.89 0.41
N PHE A 25 10.89 -5.76 0.33
CA PHE A 25 9.45 -5.71 0.08
C PHE A 25 9.13 -5.15 -1.30
N VAL A 26 8.21 -5.82 -2.00
CA VAL A 26 7.34 -5.15 -2.96
C VAL A 26 6.26 -4.45 -2.15
N ILE A 27 6.05 -3.17 -2.40
CA ILE A 27 5.12 -2.34 -1.63
C ILE A 27 3.94 -1.98 -2.52
N MET A 28 2.73 -2.20 -2.03
CA MET A 28 1.50 -1.92 -2.74
C MET A 28 0.60 -1.01 -1.90
N PHE A 29 0.26 0.15 -2.44
CA PHE A 29 -0.59 1.14 -1.79
C PHE A 29 -1.99 1.11 -2.38
N PHE A 30 -2.98 0.88 -1.52
CA PHE A 30 -4.39 0.92 -1.88
C PHE A 30 -4.98 2.27 -1.48
N HIS A 31 -5.04 3.19 -2.45
CA HIS A 31 -5.58 4.55 -2.29
C HIS A 31 -7.11 4.50 -2.33
N TYR A 32 -7.74 4.51 -1.15
CA TYR A 32 -9.21 4.54 -1.04
C TYR A 32 -9.79 5.95 -1.22
N ASP A 33 -8.97 6.99 -1.08
CA ASP A 33 -9.37 8.41 -1.21
C ASP A 33 -9.17 8.97 -2.63
N GLY A 34 -8.56 8.20 -3.52
CA GLY A 34 -8.27 8.62 -4.89
C GLY A 34 -7.05 9.53 -5.05
N VAL A 35 -6.36 9.88 -3.97
CA VAL A 35 -5.30 10.91 -3.98
C VAL A 35 -3.94 10.26 -4.19
N VAL A 36 -3.59 10.01 -5.45
CA VAL A 36 -2.30 9.39 -5.83
C VAL A 36 -1.21 10.44 -6.04
N ASP A 37 -1.50 11.51 -6.77
CA ASP A 37 -0.48 12.47 -7.23
C ASP A 37 0.21 13.22 -6.08
N GLU A 38 -0.47 13.39 -4.95
CA GLU A 38 0.14 14.03 -3.78
C GLU A 38 1.20 13.16 -3.10
N TRP A 39 1.41 11.90 -3.49
CA TRP A 39 2.48 11.06 -2.94
C TRP A 39 3.81 11.19 -3.71
N ASN A 40 3.79 11.84 -4.88
CA ASN A 40 4.94 11.96 -5.78
C ASN A 40 6.13 12.74 -5.22
N ASP A 41 5.96 13.50 -4.13
CA ASP A 41 7.01 14.23 -3.42
C ASP A 41 7.84 13.33 -2.48
N LEU A 42 7.41 12.10 -2.20
CA LEU A 42 8.17 11.16 -1.38
C LEU A 42 9.27 10.50 -2.20
N GLU A 43 10.52 10.51 -1.72
CA GLU A 43 11.69 10.00 -2.45
C GLU A 43 11.51 8.55 -2.92
N TRP A 44 10.86 7.72 -2.10
CA TRP A 44 10.63 6.29 -2.37
C TRP A 44 9.34 6.00 -3.15
N ASN A 45 8.54 7.01 -3.53
CA ASN A 45 7.24 6.81 -4.20
C ASN A 45 7.34 5.92 -5.46
N HIS A 46 8.42 6.08 -6.23
CA HIS A 46 8.69 5.29 -7.43
C HIS A 46 8.93 3.79 -7.16
N GLN A 47 9.12 3.39 -5.91
CA GLN A 47 9.34 1.99 -5.49
C GLN A 47 8.04 1.29 -5.11
N ALA A 48 6.94 2.04 -4.93
CA ALA A 48 5.64 1.50 -4.57
C ALA A 48 4.75 1.33 -5.81
N ILE A 49 3.88 0.31 -5.77
CA ILE A 49 2.80 0.11 -6.73
C ILE A 49 1.56 0.82 -6.19
N HIS A 50 1.06 1.82 -6.92
CA HIS A 50 -0.12 2.59 -6.52
C HIS A 50 -1.36 2.03 -7.22
N VAL A 51 -2.35 1.62 -6.43
CA VAL A 51 -3.65 1.18 -6.92
C VAL A 51 -4.71 2.10 -6.31
N SER A 52 -5.50 2.74 -7.16
CA SER A 52 -6.54 3.68 -6.75
C SER A 52 -7.89 3.25 -7.29
N ALA A 53 -8.89 3.21 -6.41
CA ALA A 53 -10.26 2.93 -6.78
C ALA A 53 -11.20 3.77 -5.90
N ILE A 54 -11.82 4.77 -6.51
CA ILE A 54 -12.70 5.73 -5.83
C ILE A 54 -13.93 4.99 -5.30
N ASN A 55 -14.34 5.33 -4.08
CA ASN A 55 -15.52 4.78 -3.39
C ASN A 55 -15.45 3.28 -3.08
N GLN A 56 -14.25 2.70 -2.99
CA GLN A 56 -14.07 1.31 -2.57
C GLN A 56 -13.57 1.22 -1.12
N THR A 57 -13.95 0.14 -0.45
CA THR A 57 -13.50 -0.14 0.92
C THR A 57 -12.12 -0.80 0.92
N LYS A 58 -11.37 -0.68 2.03
CA LYS A 58 -10.02 -1.28 2.16
C LYS A 58 -9.98 -2.77 1.77
N TRP A 59 -10.96 -3.55 2.24
CA TRP A 59 -11.09 -4.97 1.94
C TRP A 59 -11.43 -5.28 0.48
N TRP A 60 -12.03 -4.33 -0.24
CA TRP A 60 -12.30 -4.49 -1.67
C TRP A 60 -11.00 -4.64 -2.46
N PHE A 61 -9.98 -3.82 -2.15
CA PHE A 61 -8.67 -3.93 -2.78
C PHE A 61 -8.02 -5.29 -2.52
N ALA A 62 -7.97 -5.74 -1.26
CA ALA A 62 -7.37 -7.03 -0.93
C ALA A 62 -8.00 -8.18 -1.72
N LYS A 63 -9.33 -8.21 -1.86
CA LYS A 63 -10.04 -9.25 -2.61
C LYS A 63 -9.75 -9.23 -4.12
N HIS A 64 -9.53 -8.05 -4.69
CA HIS A 64 -9.32 -7.90 -6.14
C HIS A 64 -7.85 -7.99 -6.55
N PHE A 65 -6.92 -7.56 -5.69
CA PHE A 65 -5.52 -7.46 -6.03
C PHE A 65 -4.65 -8.53 -5.35
N LEU A 66 -5.07 -9.13 -4.23
CA LEU A 66 -4.32 -10.19 -3.54
C LEU A 66 -4.85 -11.60 -3.88
N HIS A 67 -5.02 -11.88 -5.17
CA HIS A 67 -5.45 -13.20 -5.64
C HIS A 67 -4.42 -14.29 -5.26
N PRO A 68 -4.84 -15.50 -4.83
CA PRO A 68 -3.93 -16.59 -4.45
C PRO A 68 -2.78 -16.83 -5.42
N ASP A 69 -3.06 -16.87 -6.72
CA ASP A 69 -2.05 -17.09 -7.75
C ASP A 69 -1.00 -15.97 -7.82
N MET A 70 -1.38 -14.73 -7.49
CA MET A 70 -0.45 -13.59 -7.45
C MET A 70 0.38 -13.63 -6.17
N VAL A 71 -0.27 -13.87 -5.03
CA VAL A 71 0.43 -13.84 -3.73
C VAL A 71 1.32 -15.06 -3.48
N ALA A 72 1.08 -16.17 -4.19
CA ALA A 72 1.89 -17.40 -4.10
C ALA A 72 3.36 -17.19 -4.48
N GLU A 73 3.68 -16.14 -5.25
CA GLU A 73 5.05 -15.77 -5.63
C GLU A 73 5.84 -15.09 -4.50
N TYR A 74 5.18 -14.68 -3.42
CA TYR A 74 5.81 -14.03 -2.27
C TYR A 74 5.98 -15.00 -1.10
N ASN A 75 7.09 -14.90 -0.38
CA ASN A 75 7.34 -15.72 0.80
C ASN A 75 6.35 -15.40 1.93
N TYR A 76 6.03 -14.11 2.10
CA TYR A 76 5.09 -13.59 3.08
C TYR A 76 4.30 -12.43 2.48
N VAL A 77 3.03 -12.34 2.89
CA VAL A 77 2.17 -11.19 2.59
C VAL A 77 1.79 -10.52 3.91
N PHE A 78 2.08 -9.24 4.00
CA PHE A 78 1.65 -8.35 5.06
C PHE A 78 0.54 -7.47 4.49
N LEU A 79 -0.67 -7.60 5.04
CA LEU A 79 -1.80 -6.74 4.73
C LEU A 79 -2.07 -5.83 5.91
N TRP A 80 -2.00 -4.52 5.70
CA TRP A 80 -1.98 -3.55 6.78
C TRP A 80 -2.95 -2.39 6.57
N ASP A 81 -3.35 -1.75 7.66
CA ASP A 81 -4.26 -0.60 7.70
C ASP A 81 -3.52 0.68 8.13
N GLU A 82 -3.84 1.84 7.57
CA GLU A 82 -3.16 3.11 7.83
C GLU A 82 -3.35 3.71 9.23
N ASP A 83 -4.17 3.12 10.09
CA ASP A 83 -4.48 3.61 11.45
C ASP A 83 -3.30 3.44 12.45
N ILE A 84 -2.09 3.65 11.98
CA ILE A 84 -0.86 3.55 12.77
C ILE A 84 -0.56 4.92 13.36
N LEU A 85 -0.67 5.02 14.68
CA LEU A 85 -0.29 6.22 15.43
C LEU A 85 1.24 6.19 15.66
N PHE A 86 1.96 7.13 15.05
CA PHE A 86 3.39 7.38 15.29
C PHE A 86 3.66 8.82 15.74
#